data_AF-A0A9K3NM49-F1
#
_entry.id   AF-A0A9K3NM49-F1
#
_cell.length_a   1.000
_cell.length_b   1.000
_cell.length_c   1.000
_cell.angle_alpha   90.00
_cell.angle_beta   90.00
_cell.angle_gamma   90.00
#
_symmetry.space_group_name_H-M   'P 1'
#
loop_
_entity.id
_entity.type
_entity.pdbx_description
1 polymer ?
#
loop_
_entity_poly.entity_id
_entity_poly.type
_entity_poly.pdbx_seq_one_letter_code
_entity_poly.pdbx_strand_id
1 'polypeptide(L)'
;MIDWDWLGQMGERPRVENLLAGKARDAVEYYLHQYEELVLEFHSTYRHKEDAFAERDVVSFSSGRMVHEMTIRQFVVASRFYTAEEVVTLEFLTGLRGAYVSPRELSLGSRDLSQFWATISNHPFAGTNLITSVRNPVYRYVLKIFSTTLVGRKSGENKANWRDLFILMCLVERRNMNLASVLAWSFKRTR
;
A
#
# COMPACT_ATOMS: atom_id res chain seq x y z
N MET A 1 -4.00 10.27 9.36
CA MET A 1 -2.76 10.84 9.92
C MET A 1 -2.39 10.05 11.16
N ILE A 2 -1.10 9.78 11.37
CA ILE A 2 -0.62 9.09 12.57
C ILE A 2 -0.60 10.09 13.73
N ASP A 3 -1.16 9.69 14.86
CA ASP A 3 -1.15 10.50 16.10
C ASP A 3 0.07 10.10 16.94
N TRP A 4 1.19 10.77 16.69
CA TRP A 4 2.47 10.46 17.34
C TRP A 4 2.51 10.83 18.82
N ASP A 5 1.73 11.84 19.23
CA ASP A 5 1.66 12.28 20.62
C ASP A 5 0.89 11.27 21.46
N TRP A 6 -0.25 10.79 20.96
CA TRP A 6 -1.00 9.69 21.58
C TRP A 6 -0.16 8.40 21.67
N LEU A 7 0.57 8.04 20.60
CA LEU A 7 1.48 6.88 20.63
C LEU A 7 2.61 7.04 21.65
N GLY A 8 3.08 8.28 21.86
CA GLY A 8 4.06 8.60 22.90
C GLY A 8 3.50 8.36 24.31
N GLN A 9 2.27 8.82 24.57
CA GLN A 9 1.59 8.61 25.85
C GLN A 9 1.35 7.12 26.16
N MET A 10 1.11 6.31 25.12
CA MET A 10 0.91 4.86 25.25
C MET A 10 2.22 4.06 25.35
N GLY A 11 3.39 4.69 25.19
CA GLY A 11 4.69 4.00 25.16
C GLY A 11 4.93 3.13 23.92
N GLU A 12 4.08 3.26 22.88
CA GLU A 12 4.11 2.41 21.67
C GLU A 12 4.79 3.08 20.49
N ARG A 13 5.12 4.37 20.59
CA ARG A 13 5.77 5.15 19.53
C ARG A 13 7.01 4.47 18.93
N PRO A 14 8.00 3.98 19.70
CA PRO A 14 9.17 3.33 19.12
C PRO A 14 8.83 2.07 18.31
N ARG A 15 7.76 1.35 18.68
CA ARG A 15 7.32 0.14 17.98
C ARG A 15 6.67 0.50 16.64
N VAL A 16 5.86 1.57 16.61
CA VAL A 16 5.23 2.05 15.36
C VAL A 16 6.28 2.66 14.43
N GLU A 17 7.21 3.47 14.94
CA GLU A 17 8.30 4.05 14.14
C GLU A 17 9.17 2.96 13.50
N ASN A 18 9.53 1.92 14.26
CA ASN A 18 10.29 0.80 13.72
C ASN A 18 9.49 0.00 12.68
N LEU A 19 8.18 -0.16 12.89
CA LEU A 19 7.33 -0.92 11.97
C LEU A 19 7.07 -0.19 10.65
N LEU A 20 6.94 1.15 10.69
CA LEU A 20 6.67 1.99 9.52
C LEU A 20 7.93 2.67 8.96
N ALA A 21 9.13 2.21 9.32
CA ALA A 21 10.37 2.89 8.95
C ALA A 21 10.54 3.09 7.42
N GLY A 22 11.29 4.13 7.05
CA GLY A 22 11.62 4.45 5.66
C GLY A 22 10.40 4.84 4.82
N LYS A 23 10.36 4.39 3.56
CA LYS A 23 9.34 4.79 2.58
C LYS A 23 7.91 4.43 2.97
N ALA A 24 7.72 3.44 3.86
CA ALA A 24 6.39 3.08 4.36
C ALA A 24 5.76 4.24 5.17
N ARG A 25 6.57 4.99 5.92
CA ARG A 25 6.16 6.22 6.61
C ARG A 25 5.80 7.31 5.62
N ASP A 26 6.67 7.56 4.64
CA ASP A 26 6.45 8.61 3.63
C ASP A 26 5.13 8.41 2.87
N ALA A 27 4.78 7.16 2.58
CA ALA A 27 3.54 6.82 1.89
C ALA A 27 2.27 7.10 2.73
N VAL A 28 2.35 7.13 4.05
CA VAL A 28 1.19 7.41 4.93
C VAL A 28 1.15 8.83 5.48
N GLU A 29 2.23 9.59 5.37
CA GLU A 29 2.38 10.95 5.90
C GLU A 29 2.51 12.04 4.82
N TYR A 30 2.20 11.76 3.54
CA TYR A 30 2.45 12.73 2.48
C TYR A 30 1.48 13.92 2.49
N TYR A 31 2.00 15.15 2.62
CA TYR A 31 1.25 16.41 2.61
C TYR A 31 1.79 17.37 1.55
N LEU A 32 1.00 17.64 0.51
CA LEU A 32 1.22 18.78 -0.40
C LEU A 32 -0.10 19.45 -0.73
N HIS A 33 -0.04 20.75 -1.03
CA HIS A 33 -1.19 21.46 -1.59
C HIS A 33 -1.56 20.84 -2.94
N GLN A 34 -2.79 20.36 -3.03
CA GLN A 34 -3.31 19.75 -4.25
C GLN A 34 -4.34 20.69 -4.88
N TYR A 35 -4.26 20.89 -6.19
CA TYR A 35 -5.27 21.63 -6.95
C TYR A 35 -6.45 20.70 -7.22
N GLU A 36 -7.62 21.03 -6.68
CA GLU A 36 -8.81 20.16 -6.69
C GLU A 36 -9.17 19.67 -8.10
N GLU A 37 -9.13 20.55 -9.09
CA GLU A 37 -9.45 20.24 -10.49
C GLU A 37 -8.49 19.20 -11.10
N LEU A 38 -7.19 19.35 -10.84
CA LEU A 38 -6.17 18.41 -11.32
C LEU A 38 -6.26 17.06 -10.59
N VAL A 39 -6.58 17.08 -9.30
CA VAL A 39 -6.80 15.86 -8.49
C VAL A 39 -8.02 15.09 -8.99
N LEU A 40 -9.12 15.79 -9.28
CA LEU A 40 -10.33 15.18 -9.82
C LEU A 40 -10.09 14.58 -11.21
N GLU A 41 -9.42 15.31 -12.10
CA GLU A 41 -9.05 14.81 -13.43
C GLU A 41 -8.18 13.56 -13.30
N PHE A 42 -7.12 13.62 -12.50
CA PHE A 42 -6.24 12.49 -12.24
C PHE A 42 -7.02 11.28 -11.74
N HIS A 43 -7.76 11.39 -10.64
CA HIS A 43 -8.46 10.24 -10.05
C HIS A 43 -9.61 9.70 -10.90
N SER A 44 -10.25 10.51 -11.73
CA SER A 44 -11.34 10.07 -12.61
C SER A 44 -10.85 9.29 -13.84
N THR A 45 -9.62 9.59 -14.28
CA THR A 45 -9.01 9.02 -15.48
C THR A 45 -7.93 7.98 -15.18
N TYR A 46 -7.45 7.90 -13.94
CA TYR A 46 -6.38 6.99 -13.53
C TYR A 46 -6.71 5.52 -13.82
N ARG A 47 -5.77 4.83 -14.47
CA ARG A 47 -5.79 3.40 -14.76
C ARG A 47 -4.45 2.79 -14.39
N HIS A 48 -4.52 1.55 -13.88
CA HIS A 48 -3.35 0.74 -13.56
C HIS A 48 -3.57 -0.73 -13.96
N LYS A 49 -2.66 -1.26 -14.78
CA LYS A 49 -2.60 -2.66 -15.23
C LYS A 49 -1.71 -3.49 -14.30
N GLU A 50 -2.34 -4.21 -13.37
CA GLU A 50 -1.62 -4.90 -12.28
C GLU A 50 -0.65 -6.02 -12.74
N ASP A 51 -0.86 -6.59 -13.94
CA ASP A 51 -0.07 -7.70 -14.50
C ASP A 51 1.05 -7.25 -15.46
N ALA A 52 1.18 -5.94 -15.68
CA ALA A 52 1.95 -5.37 -16.76
C ALA A 52 3.09 -4.47 -16.24
N PHE A 53 3.71 -4.82 -15.11
CA PHE A 53 4.64 -3.96 -14.36
C PHE A 53 5.70 -3.23 -15.20
N ALA A 54 6.22 -3.89 -16.25
CA ALA A 54 7.24 -3.35 -17.14
C ALA A 54 6.70 -2.69 -18.42
N GLU A 55 5.40 -2.77 -18.70
CA GLU A 55 4.78 -2.14 -19.87
C GLU A 55 4.81 -0.62 -19.76
N ARG A 56 4.90 0.04 -20.92
CA ARG A 56 5.04 1.51 -21.02
C ARG A 56 3.78 2.28 -20.65
N ASP A 57 2.62 1.63 -20.66
CA ASP A 57 1.30 2.20 -20.38
C ASP A 57 0.63 1.51 -19.17
N VAL A 58 1.45 0.91 -18.29
CA VAL A 58 0.97 0.23 -17.08
C VAL A 58 0.23 1.18 -16.15
N VAL A 59 0.62 2.46 -16.11
CA VAL A 59 -0.10 3.56 -15.47
C VAL A 59 -0.49 4.59 -16.53
N SER A 60 -1.75 4.99 -16.55
CA SER A 60 -2.21 6.09 -17.38
C SER A 60 -3.23 6.97 -16.67
N PHE A 61 -3.21 8.26 -16.95
CA PHE A 61 -4.12 9.26 -16.39
C PHE A 61 -4.08 10.55 -17.22
N SER A 62 -5.05 11.42 -17.00
CA SER A 62 -5.07 12.78 -17.51
C SER A 62 -4.76 13.78 -16.40
N SER A 63 -3.98 14.80 -16.71
CA SER A 63 -3.70 15.93 -15.83
C SER A 63 -3.45 17.18 -16.66
N GLY A 64 -4.15 18.26 -16.36
CA GLY A 64 -4.08 19.49 -17.15
C GLY A 64 -4.51 19.28 -18.59
N ARG A 65 -5.50 18.41 -18.83
CA ARG A 65 -6.00 18.02 -20.17
C ARG A 65 -5.00 17.27 -21.05
N MET A 66 -3.88 16.81 -20.51
CA MET A 66 -2.91 15.98 -21.22
C MET A 66 -3.00 14.53 -20.74
N VAL A 67 -2.96 13.58 -21.68
CA VAL A 67 -2.88 12.16 -21.35
C VAL A 67 -1.43 11.78 -21.10
N HIS A 68 -1.19 11.12 -19.98
CA HIS A 68 0.10 10.56 -19.62
C HIS A 68 0.00 9.04 -19.60
N GLU A 69 0.96 8.38 -20.25
CA GLU A 69 1.17 6.94 -20.20
C GLU A 69 2.60 6.69 -19.74
N MET A 70 2.77 5.84 -18.74
CA MET A 70 4.06 5.64 -18.11
C MET A 70 4.22 4.25 -17.50
N THR A 71 5.47 3.80 -17.46
CA THR A 71 5.89 2.65 -16.65
C THR A 71 5.69 2.95 -15.16
N ILE A 72 5.61 1.91 -14.30
CA ILE A 72 5.57 2.10 -12.83
C ILE A 72 6.76 2.92 -12.35
N ARG A 73 7.96 2.68 -12.91
CA ARG A 73 9.19 3.39 -12.54
C ARG A 73 9.08 4.88 -12.80
N GLN A 74 8.64 5.27 -14.00
CA GLN A 74 8.43 6.66 -14.36
C GLN A 74 7.38 7.33 -13.47
N PHE A 75 6.28 6.62 -13.16
CA PHE A 75 5.24 7.15 -12.27
C PHE A 75 5.76 7.46 -10.87
N VAL A 76 6.53 6.55 -10.27
CA VAL A 76 7.00 6.74 -8.90
C VAL A 76 8.16 7.72 -8.77
N VAL A 77 8.93 7.90 -9.84
CA VAL A 77 9.91 8.98 -9.93
C VAL A 77 9.22 10.33 -10.11
N ALA A 78 8.21 10.42 -10.99
CA ALA A 78 7.45 11.65 -11.20
C ALA A 78 6.69 12.11 -9.94
N SER A 79 6.18 11.17 -9.14
CA SER A 79 5.54 11.44 -7.85
C SER A 79 6.54 11.65 -6.70
N ARG A 80 7.85 11.59 -6.97
CA ARG A 80 8.95 11.81 -6.01
C ARG A 80 8.99 10.85 -4.82
N PHE A 81 8.30 9.71 -4.90
CA PHE A 81 8.44 8.62 -3.91
C PHE A 81 9.73 7.84 -4.12
N TYR A 82 10.29 7.86 -5.32
CA TYR A 82 11.53 7.20 -5.68
C TYR A 82 12.43 8.10 -6.53
N THR A 83 13.73 7.85 -6.45
CA THR A 83 14.74 8.43 -7.33
C THR A 83 14.97 7.54 -8.57
N ALA A 84 15.65 8.08 -9.59
CA ALA A 84 15.95 7.33 -10.80
C ALA A 84 16.91 6.16 -10.54
N GLU A 85 17.78 6.31 -9.54
CA GLU A 85 18.74 5.31 -9.10
C GLU A 85 18.05 4.16 -8.36
N GLU A 86 17.09 4.48 -7.48
CA GLU A 86 16.38 3.46 -6.70
C GLU A 86 15.57 2.50 -7.59
N VAL A 87 14.92 3.01 -8.64
CA VAL A 87 14.02 2.20 -9.50
C VAL A 87 14.74 1.21 -10.42
N VAL A 88 16.08 1.27 -10.48
CA VAL A 88 16.90 0.30 -11.24
C VAL A 88 17.61 -0.72 -10.34
N THR A 89 17.51 -0.58 -9.01
CA THR A 89 18.12 -1.52 -8.06
C THR A 89 17.47 -2.89 -8.10
N LEU A 90 18.23 -3.93 -7.76
CA LEU A 90 17.71 -5.29 -7.65
C LEU A 90 16.59 -5.38 -6.59
N GLU A 91 16.72 -4.63 -5.49
CA GLU A 91 15.70 -4.53 -4.45
C GLU A 91 14.36 -4.06 -5.03
N PHE A 92 14.36 -3.00 -5.83
CA PHE A 92 13.15 -2.55 -6.48
C PHE A 92 12.56 -3.59 -7.44
N LEU A 93 13.40 -4.24 -8.25
CA LEU A 93 12.96 -5.16 -9.31
C LEU A 93 12.38 -6.48 -8.78
N THR A 94 12.90 -6.94 -7.64
CA THR A 94 12.56 -8.23 -7.01
C THR A 94 11.60 -8.11 -5.84
N GLY A 95 11.23 -6.89 -5.44
CA GLY A 95 10.28 -6.65 -4.37
C GLY A 95 8.88 -7.18 -4.69
N LEU A 96 8.19 -7.66 -3.66
CA LEU A 96 6.82 -8.17 -3.78
C LEU A 96 5.87 -7.06 -4.22
N ARG A 97 5.02 -7.33 -5.21
CA ARG A 97 4.17 -6.35 -5.89
C ARG A 97 2.73 -6.33 -5.40
N GLY A 98 2.31 -7.32 -4.61
CA GLY A 98 0.97 -7.38 -4.02
C GLY A 98 0.54 -8.79 -3.64
N ALA A 99 -0.74 -8.91 -3.27
CA ALA A 99 -1.39 -10.20 -3.03
C ALA A 99 -2.63 -10.35 -3.93
N TYR A 100 -2.73 -11.51 -4.57
CA TYR A 100 -3.74 -11.79 -5.59
C TYR A 100 -4.26 -13.22 -5.48
N VAL A 101 -5.51 -13.42 -5.91
CA VAL A 101 -6.13 -14.76 -5.92
C VAL A 101 -5.46 -15.63 -6.99
N SER A 102 -5.26 -15.08 -8.19
CA SER A 102 -4.55 -15.74 -9.27
C SER A 102 -3.04 -15.57 -9.12
N PRO A 103 -2.24 -16.61 -9.43
CA PRO A 103 -0.78 -16.51 -9.39
C PRO A 103 -0.27 -15.40 -10.30
N ARG A 104 0.55 -14.50 -9.74
CA ARG A 104 1.23 -13.41 -10.47
C ARG A 104 2.69 -13.33 -10.05
N GLU A 105 3.53 -12.82 -10.94
CA GLU A 105 4.96 -12.66 -10.67
C GLU A 105 5.19 -11.79 -9.42
N LEU A 106 6.11 -12.22 -8.54
CA LEU A 106 6.47 -11.50 -7.30
C LEU A 106 5.24 -11.11 -6.47
N SER A 107 4.28 -12.01 -6.33
CA SER A 107 3.06 -11.77 -5.55
C SER A 107 2.78 -12.90 -4.57
N LEU A 108 1.91 -12.62 -3.59
CA LEU A 108 1.45 -13.58 -2.60
C LEU A 108 0.05 -14.09 -2.92
N GLY A 109 -0.21 -15.35 -2.56
CA GLY A 109 -1.52 -15.96 -2.70
C GLY A 109 -2.32 -16.00 -1.39
N SER A 110 -3.53 -16.57 -1.48
CA SER A 110 -4.42 -16.79 -0.31
C SER A 110 -3.74 -17.55 0.82
N ARG A 111 -2.92 -18.55 0.45
CA ARG A 111 -2.25 -19.43 1.42
C ARG A 111 -1.25 -18.66 2.27
N ASP A 112 -0.43 -17.79 1.66
CA ASP A 112 0.56 -16.98 2.36
C ASP A 112 -0.13 -16.05 3.37
N LEU A 113 -1.18 -15.36 2.93
CA LEU A 113 -1.95 -14.46 3.79
C LEU A 113 -2.69 -15.18 4.91
N SER A 114 -3.25 -16.37 4.62
CA SER A 114 -3.92 -17.20 5.62
C SER A 114 -2.94 -17.68 6.70
N GLN A 115 -1.75 -18.12 6.29
CA GLN A 115 -0.69 -18.52 7.20
C GLN A 115 -0.24 -17.35 8.08
N PHE A 116 0.00 -16.18 7.49
CA PHE A 116 0.32 -14.97 8.25
C PHE A 116 -0.81 -14.59 9.22
N TRP A 117 -2.07 -14.59 8.77
CA TRP A 117 -3.23 -14.27 9.60
C TRP A 117 -3.32 -15.16 10.85
N ALA A 118 -3.06 -16.47 10.72
CA ALA A 118 -3.04 -17.39 11.85
C ALA A 118 -1.99 -17.02 12.92
N THR A 119 -0.90 -16.34 12.54
CA THR A 119 0.12 -15.87 13.49
C THR A 119 -0.32 -14.64 14.28
N ILE A 120 -1.21 -13.80 13.73
CA ILE A 120 -1.58 -12.52 14.34
C ILE A 120 -3.02 -12.47 14.91
N SER A 121 -3.90 -13.35 14.48
CA SER A 121 -5.34 -13.33 14.78
C SER A 121 -5.78 -14.45 15.74
N ASN A 122 -6.86 -14.20 16.48
CA ASN A 122 -7.58 -15.21 17.28
C ASN A 122 -8.64 -15.99 16.49
N HIS A 123 -8.94 -15.55 15.27
CA HIS A 123 -9.96 -16.16 14.41
C HIS A 123 -9.35 -16.65 13.10
N PRO A 124 -9.91 -17.71 12.49
CA PRO A 124 -9.43 -18.23 11.21
C PRO A 124 -9.53 -17.17 10.10
N PHE A 125 -8.68 -17.32 9.08
CA PHE A 125 -8.75 -16.49 7.88
C PHE A 125 -10.01 -16.83 7.10
N ALA A 126 -10.84 -15.84 6.81
CA ALA A 126 -12.16 -16.04 6.21
C ALA A 126 -12.50 -14.89 5.24
N GLY A 127 -13.72 -14.92 4.69
CA GLY A 127 -14.22 -13.86 3.79
C GLY A 127 -14.35 -12.49 4.47
N THR A 128 -14.39 -12.42 5.80
CA THR A 128 -14.31 -11.18 6.57
C THR A 128 -13.28 -11.33 7.68
N ASN A 129 -12.15 -10.64 7.54
CA ASN A 129 -11.07 -10.63 8.52
C ASN A 129 -11.19 -9.35 9.35
N LEU A 130 -11.69 -9.43 10.58
CA LEU A 130 -11.90 -8.26 11.42
C LEU A 130 -10.59 -7.80 12.05
N ILE A 131 -10.25 -6.51 11.95
CA ILE A 131 -9.05 -5.95 12.59
C ILE A 131 -9.09 -6.20 14.10
N THR A 132 -10.27 -6.16 14.73
CA THR A 132 -10.43 -6.41 16.16
C THR A 132 -10.00 -7.80 16.62
N SER A 133 -9.91 -8.79 15.72
CA SER A 133 -9.44 -10.14 16.05
C SER A 133 -7.92 -10.27 16.11
N VAL A 134 -7.19 -9.25 15.63
CA VAL A 134 -5.72 -9.22 15.68
C VAL A 134 -5.26 -8.98 17.11
N ARG A 135 -4.44 -9.89 17.65
CA ARG A 135 -3.98 -9.85 19.05
C ARG A 135 -3.19 -8.59 19.35
N ASN A 136 -2.19 -8.29 18.52
CA ASN A 136 -1.27 -7.17 18.74
C ASN A 136 -1.96 -5.81 18.47
N PRO A 137 -2.07 -4.91 19.47
CA PRO A 137 -2.70 -3.60 19.29
C PRO A 137 -1.95 -2.69 18.29
N VAL A 138 -0.62 -2.82 18.18
CA VAL A 138 0.17 -2.06 17.19
C VAL A 138 -0.23 -2.47 15.77
N TYR A 139 -0.38 -3.77 15.52
CA TYR A 139 -0.81 -4.26 14.20
C TYR A 139 -2.24 -3.82 13.89
N ARG A 140 -3.13 -3.81 14.89
CA ARG A 140 -4.48 -3.25 14.74
C ARG A 140 -4.46 -1.79 14.33
N TYR A 141 -3.66 -0.99 15.02
CA TYR A 141 -3.51 0.43 14.75
C TYR A 141 -2.98 0.68 13.33
N VAL A 142 -1.91 -0.03 12.93
CA VAL A 142 -1.31 0.10 11.60
C VAL A 142 -2.25 -0.36 10.49
N LEU A 143 -2.99 -1.45 10.67
CA LEU A 143 -4.02 -1.88 9.71
C LEU A 143 -5.11 -0.81 9.52
N LYS A 144 -5.49 -0.10 10.60
CA LYS A 144 -6.43 1.03 10.50
C LYS A 144 -5.82 2.22 9.74
N ILE A 145 -4.53 2.51 9.93
CA ILE A 145 -3.86 3.55 9.13
C ILE A 145 -3.92 3.17 7.65
N PHE A 146 -3.49 1.97 7.26
CA PHE A 146 -3.51 1.55 5.85
C PHE A 146 -4.90 1.61 5.23
N SER A 147 -5.92 1.24 6.01
CA SER A 147 -7.31 1.31 5.57
C SER A 147 -7.80 2.69 5.19
N THR A 148 -7.25 3.73 5.83
CA THR A 148 -7.69 5.13 5.70
C THR A 148 -6.77 5.97 4.83
N THR A 149 -5.52 5.54 4.61
CA THR A 149 -4.52 6.28 3.81
C THR A 149 -4.25 5.62 2.46
N LEU A 150 -3.74 4.39 2.45
CA LEU A 150 -3.22 3.73 1.25
C LEU A 150 -4.27 2.97 0.45
N VAL A 151 -5.34 2.52 1.09
CA VAL A 151 -6.29 1.59 0.46
C VAL A 151 -7.61 2.27 0.04
N GLY A 152 -7.82 3.53 0.43
CA GLY A 152 -8.90 4.40 -0.07
C GLY A 152 -10.28 3.72 -0.09
N ARG A 153 -10.81 3.38 1.09
CA ARG A 153 -11.99 2.50 1.21
C ARG A 153 -13.35 3.17 0.98
N LYS A 154 -14.30 2.37 0.47
CA LYS A 154 -15.77 2.51 0.66
C LYS A 154 -16.36 1.48 1.63
N SER A 155 -15.61 0.45 2.04
CA SER A 155 -16.09 -0.66 2.90
C SER A 155 -15.68 -0.47 4.37
N GLY A 156 -16.39 -1.15 5.28
CA GLY A 156 -16.31 -0.94 6.73
C GLY A 156 -14.88 -0.90 7.29
N GLU A 157 -14.60 0.15 8.06
CA GLU A 157 -13.29 0.52 8.61
C GLU A 157 -12.62 -0.58 9.45
N ASN A 158 -13.41 -1.52 9.97
CA ASN A 158 -12.94 -2.57 10.88
C ASN A 158 -12.53 -3.89 10.21
N LYS A 159 -12.44 -3.96 8.88
CA LYS A 159 -12.00 -5.16 8.15
C LYS A 159 -10.56 -5.03 7.68
N ALA A 160 -9.78 -6.10 7.61
CA ALA A 160 -8.49 -6.15 6.93
C ALA A 160 -8.69 -6.88 5.59
N ASN A 161 -8.41 -6.21 4.47
CA ASN A 161 -8.43 -6.86 3.17
C ASN A 161 -7.05 -7.47 2.85
N TRP A 162 -6.95 -8.16 1.73
CA TRP A 162 -5.73 -8.84 1.33
C TRP A 162 -4.53 -7.89 1.15
N ARG A 163 -4.78 -6.63 0.79
CA ARG A 163 -3.74 -5.62 0.59
C ARG A 163 -3.23 -5.06 1.90
N ASP A 164 -4.13 -4.77 2.85
CA ASP A 164 -3.70 -4.35 4.19
C ASP A 164 -2.85 -5.45 4.84
N LEU A 165 -3.26 -6.71 4.67
CA LEU A 165 -2.53 -7.87 5.18
C LEU A 165 -1.21 -8.08 4.46
N PHE A 166 -1.17 -7.92 3.14
CA PHE A 166 0.06 -7.95 2.36
C PHE A 166 1.08 -6.93 2.87
N ILE A 167 0.66 -5.67 3.04
CA ILE A 167 1.55 -4.60 3.51
C ILE A 167 2.02 -4.91 4.93
N LEU A 168 1.10 -5.23 5.84
CA LEU A 168 1.45 -5.56 7.22
C LEU A 168 2.41 -6.76 7.31
N MET A 169 2.15 -7.81 6.54
CA MET A 169 3.00 -9.00 6.49
C MET A 169 4.42 -8.66 6.03
N CYS A 170 4.55 -7.86 4.96
CA CYS A 170 5.87 -7.45 4.48
C CYS A 170 6.64 -6.65 5.54
N LEU A 171 5.96 -5.78 6.29
CA LEU A 171 6.59 -5.00 7.36
C LEU A 171 6.98 -5.87 8.58
N VAL A 172 6.08 -6.76 9.02
CA VAL A 172 6.32 -7.62 10.18
C VAL A 172 7.40 -8.66 9.91
N GLU A 173 7.37 -9.29 8.74
CA GLU A 173 8.33 -10.32 8.33
C GLU A 173 9.58 -9.75 7.66
N ARG A 174 9.69 -8.42 7.53
CA ARG A 174 10.79 -7.71 6.85
C ARG A 174 11.04 -8.21 5.43
N ARG A 175 9.96 -8.52 4.72
CA ARG A 175 10.03 -8.92 3.32
C ARG A 175 10.11 -7.68 2.44
N ASN A 176 11.00 -7.72 1.45
CA ASN A 176 11.13 -6.65 0.48
C ASN A 176 9.83 -6.49 -0.32
N MET A 177 9.19 -5.34 -0.16
CA MET A 177 7.95 -4.96 -0.83
C MET A 177 8.23 -3.84 -1.83
N ASN A 178 7.74 -4.01 -3.05
CA ASN A 178 7.73 -2.94 -4.03
C ASN A 178 6.58 -1.98 -3.72
N LEU A 179 6.87 -0.94 -2.92
CA LEU A 179 5.90 0.08 -2.54
C LEU A 179 5.36 0.86 -3.76
N ALA A 180 6.11 0.92 -4.86
CA ALA A 180 5.61 1.54 -6.09
C ALA A 180 4.36 0.84 -6.65
N SER A 181 4.30 -0.51 -6.58
CA SER A 181 3.11 -1.28 -6.93
C SER A 181 1.93 -1.00 -5.98
N VAL A 182 2.22 -0.85 -4.68
CA VAL A 182 1.22 -0.51 -3.67
C VAL A 182 0.63 0.89 -3.91
N LEU A 183 1.49 1.87 -4.17
CA LEU A 183 1.09 3.24 -4.48
C LEU A 183 0.29 3.29 -5.79
N ALA A 184 0.77 2.66 -6.86
CA ALA A 184 0.05 2.62 -8.12
C ALA A 184 -1.34 1.98 -7.98
N TRP A 185 -1.47 1.01 -7.06
CA TRP A 185 -2.76 0.46 -6.72
C TRP A 185 -3.63 1.42 -5.88
N SER A 186 -3.07 2.15 -4.92
CA SER A 186 -3.82 3.07 -4.03
C SER A 186 -4.65 4.11 -4.80
N PHE A 187 -4.15 4.57 -5.95
CA PHE A 187 -4.83 5.55 -6.79
C PHE A 187 -5.97 4.96 -7.63
N LYS A 188 -6.00 3.63 -7.81
CA LYS A 188 -7.04 2.92 -8.58
C LYS A 188 -8.32 2.85 -7.76
N ARG A 189 -9.26 3.76 -8.03
CA ARG A 189 -10.61 3.67 -7.48
C ARG A 189 -11.38 2.52 -8.14
N THR A 190 -12.06 1.71 -7.33
CA THR A 190 -13.08 0.77 -7.82
C THR A 190 -14.26 1.62 -8.29
N ARG A 191 -14.54 1.59 -9.61
CA ARG A 191 -15.77 2.17 -10.16
C ARG A 191 -16.97 1.37 -9.70
#